data_AF-A0A2D6NA91-F1
#
_entry.id   AF-A0A2D6NA91-F1
#
_cell.length_a   1.000
_cell.length_b   1.000
_cell.length_c   1.000
_cell.angle_alpha   90.00
_cell.angle_beta   90.00
_cell.angle_gamma   90.00
#
_symmetry.space_group_name_H-M   'P 1'
#
loop_
_entity.id
_entity.type
_entity.pdbx_description
1 polymer ?
#
loop_
_entity_poly.entity_id
_entity_poly.type
_entity_poly.pdbx_seq_one_letter_code
_entity_poly.pdbx_strand_id
1 'polypeptide(L)'
;MLTERQLQHFRTFGFLLLRNLFTPEEVATLRDEYEAELTYVYADQPFTGEQRHWTTMLHPRMPLFASLLEDERFSGVAEQLYGDDVLGYVADAKLTPIGI
;
A
#
# COMPACT_ATOMS: atom_id res chain seq x y z
N MET A 1 -15.01 6.10 -5.31
CA MET A 1 -15.36 6.17 -6.75
C MET A 1 -14.62 7.31 -7.43
N LEU A 2 -14.06 7.04 -8.61
CA LEU A 2 -13.37 8.01 -9.46
C LEU A 2 -14.37 8.85 -10.26
N THR A 3 -14.00 10.10 -10.53
CA THR A 3 -14.71 10.96 -11.47
C THR A 3 -14.40 10.59 -12.92
N GLU A 4 -15.25 10.97 -13.87
CA GLU A 4 -15.02 10.77 -15.31
C GLU A 4 -13.67 11.32 -15.78
N ARG A 5 -13.26 12.48 -15.25
CA ARG A 5 -11.96 13.08 -15.58
C ARG A 5 -10.79 12.22 -15.09
N GLN A 6 -10.91 11.61 -13.91
CA GLN A 6 -9.90 10.68 -13.40
C GLN A 6 -9.89 9.39 -14.24
N LEU A 7 -11.06 8.83 -14.57
CA LEU A 7 -11.13 7.66 -15.46
C LEU A 7 -10.47 7.92 -16.81
N GLN A 8 -10.73 9.09 -17.43
CA GLN A 8 -10.10 9.46 -18.69
C GLN A 8 -8.57 9.62 -18.55
N HIS A 9 -8.11 10.22 -17.44
CA HIS A 9 -6.68 10.34 -17.16
C HIS A 9 -6.01 8.97 -17.03
N PHE A 10 -6.62 8.05 -16.27
CA PHE A 10 -6.15 6.67 -16.13
C PHE A 10 -6.05 5.97 -17.48
N ARG A 11 -7.11 6.03 -18.30
CA ARG A 11 -7.14 5.40 -19.63
C ARG A 11 -6.10 5.98 -20.59
N THR A 12 -5.70 7.24 -20.39
CA THR A 12 -4.72 7.93 -21.26
C THR A 12 -3.28 7.67 -20.81
N PHE A 13 -3.01 7.69 -19.50
CA PHE A 13 -1.64 7.69 -18.97
C PHE A 13 -1.27 6.41 -18.22
N GLY A 14 -2.24 5.54 -17.92
CA GLY A 14 -2.04 4.29 -17.19
C GLY A 14 -1.85 4.44 -15.68
N PHE A 15 -2.01 5.65 -15.12
CA PHE A 15 -1.90 5.88 -13.68
C PHE A 15 -2.87 6.95 -13.19
N LEU A 16 -3.07 7.00 -11.87
CA LEU A 16 -3.88 8.00 -11.18
C LEU A 16 -3.18 8.49 -9.91
N LEU A 17 -3.43 9.75 -9.57
CA LEU A 17 -2.99 10.32 -8.31
C LEU A 17 -4.20 10.67 -7.45
N LEU A 18 -4.35 9.98 -6.32
CA LEU A 18 -5.35 10.24 -5.29
C LEU A 18 -4.67 10.94 -4.12
N ARG A 19 -4.80 12.28 -4.06
CA ARG A 19 -4.17 13.08 -3.00
C ARG A 19 -5.02 13.00 -1.74
N ASN A 20 -4.35 12.99 -0.58
CA ASN A 20 -4.98 13.02 0.74
C ASN A 20 -6.00 11.88 0.93
N LEU A 21 -5.69 10.69 0.41
CA LEU A 21 -6.55 9.50 0.52
C LEU A 21 -6.65 8.99 1.96
N PHE A 22 -5.56 9.16 2.71
CA PHE A 22 -5.46 8.83 4.13
C PHE A 22 -5.52 10.10 4.97
N THR A 23 -6.12 10.01 6.15
CA THR A 23 -6.00 11.06 7.17
C THR A 23 -4.61 11.08 7.79
N PRO A 24 -4.19 12.18 8.44
CA PRO A 24 -2.92 12.23 9.16
C PRO A 24 -2.76 11.11 10.20
N GLU A 25 -3.85 10.71 10.86
CA GLU A 25 -3.88 9.65 11.87
C GLU A 25 -3.70 8.26 11.24
N GLU A 26 -4.34 8.01 10.10
CA GLU A 26 -4.13 6.78 9.32
C GLU A 26 -2.68 6.70 8.84
N VAL A 27 -2.11 7.80 8.35
CA VAL A 27 -0.69 7.84 7.94
C VAL A 27 0.24 7.55 9.11
N ALA A 28 -0.05 8.07 10.30
CA ALA A 28 0.71 7.76 11.51
C ALA A 28 0.61 6.27 11.87
N THR A 29 -0.61 5.71 11.85
CA THR A 29 -0.85 4.30 12.15
C THR A 29 -0.15 3.38 11.16
N LEU A 30 -0.25 3.66 9.85
CA LEU A 30 0.47 2.91 8.81
C LEU A 30 1.98 2.98 9.02
N ARG A 31 2.52 4.13 9.43
CA ARG A 31 3.95 4.24 9.75
C ARG A 31 4.34 3.37 10.92
N ASP A 32 3.56 3.40 12.00
CA ASP A 32 3.86 2.62 13.20
C ASP A 32 3.79 1.10 12.91
N GLU A 33 2.79 0.65 12.16
CA GLU A 33 2.66 -0.74 11.70
C GLU A 33 3.84 -1.16 10.80
N TYR A 34 4.24 -0.28 9.88
CA TYR A 34 5.38 -0.50 8.99
C TYR A 34 6.69 -0.70 9.77
N GLU A 35 7.01 0.21 10.70
CA GLU A 35 8.24 0.14 11.48
C GLU A 35 8.23 -1.07 12.42
N ALA A 36 7.08 -1.37 13.04
CA ALA A 36 6.93 -2.52 13.95
C ALA A 36 7.15 -3.84 13.22
N GLU A 37 6.54 -4.04 12.05
CA GLU A 37 6.69 -5.31 11.33
C GLU A 37 8.09 -5.47 10.74
N LEU A 38 8.68 -4.41 10.18
CA LEU A 38 10.06 -4.51 9.69
C LEU A 38 11.04 -4.79 10.81
N THR A 39 10.88 -4.16 11.97
CA THR A 39 11.69 -4.47 13.16
C THR A 39 11.50 -5.91 13.61
N TYR A 40 10.28 -6.44 13.52
CA TYR A 40 9.98 -7.82 13.90
C TYR A 40 10.57 -8.84 12.92
N VAL A 41 10.33 -8.67 11.62
CA VAL A 41 10.77 -9.60 10.56
C VAL A 41 12.28 -9.60 10.39
N TYR A 42 12.92 -8.44 10.56
CA TYR A 42 14.36 -8.24 10.39
C TYR A 42 15.09 -7.97 11.71
N ALA A 43 14.57 -8.46 12.83
CA ALA A 43 15.13 -8.21 14.17
C ALA A 43 16.64 -8.53 14.25
N ASP A 44 17.08 -9.58 13.57
CA ASP A 44 18.47 -10.04 13.56
C ASP A 44 19.28 -9.52 12.36
N GLN A 45 18.68 -8.69 11.51
CA GLN A 45 19.27 -8.21 10.26
C GLN A 45 19.04 -6.71 10.12
N PRO A 46 19.86 -5.87 10.77
CA PRO A 46 19.77 -4.43 10.62
C PRO A 46 19.89 -4.02 9.14
N PHE A 47 19.11 -3.03 8.73
CA PHE A 47 19.13 -2.54 7.36
C PHE A 47 20.46 -1.83 7.06
N THR A 48 21.35 -2.50 6.32
CA THR A 48 22.66 -1.95 5.91
C THR A 48 22.59 -1.18 4.61
N GLY A 49 21.48 -1.24 3.88
CA GLY A 49 21.36 -0.67 2.53
C GLY A 49 22.07 -1.48 1.44
N GLU A 50 22.63 -2.66 1.74
CA GLU A 50 23.20 -3.56 0.72
C GLU A 50 22.12 -4.41 0.05
N GLN A 51 21.07 -4.76 0.79
CA GLN A 51 19.95 -5.56 0.32
C GLN A 51 18.63 -4.88 0.67
N ARG A 52 17.63 -5.05 -0.20
CA ARG A 52 16.27 -4.60 0.07
C ARG A 52 15.66 -5.46 1.18
N HIS A 53 15.01 -4.82 2.14
CA HIS A 53 14.06 -5.50 3.01
C HIS A 53 12.67 -5.45 2.37
N TRP A 54 11.93 -6.54 2.49
CA TRP A 54 10.59 -6.69 1.97
C TRP A 54 9.78 -7.65 2.83
N THR A 55 8.57 -7.24 3.21
CA THR A 55 7.63 -8.11 3.90
C THR A 55 6.20 -7.82 3.44
N THR A 56 5.35 -8.84 3.48
CA THR A 56 3.90 -8.68 3.29
C THR A 56 3.28 -8.13 4.57
N MET A 57 2.38 -7.16 4.41
CA MET A 57 1.71 -6.46 5.51
C MET A 57 0.28 -6.99 5.74
N LEU A 58 0.07 -8.29 5.59
CA LEU A 58 -1.25 -8.93 5.67
C LEU A 58 -1.48 -9.67 7.00
N HIS A 59 -0.53 -9.60 7.94
CA HIS A 59 -0.65 -10.27 9.22
C HIS A 59 -1.50 -9.45 10.19
N PRO A 60 -2.31 -10.06 11.09
CA PRO A 60 -3.11 -9.36 12.11
C PRO A 60 -2.35 -8.41 13.06
N ARG A 61 -1.02 -8.34 12.99
CA ARG A 61 -0.19 -7.39 13.74
C ARG A 61 -0.27 -5.98 13.13
N MET A 62 -0.64 -5.88 11.86
CA MET A 62 -0.80 -4.63 11.10
C MET A 62 -2.25 -4.52 10.61
N PRO A 63 -3.22 -4.34 11.53
CA PRO A 63 -4.63 -4.38 11.19
C PRO A 63 -5.03 -3.36 10.11
N LEU A 64 -4.43 -2.17 10.09
CA LEU A 64 -4.76 -1.18 9.07
C LEU A 64 -4.23 -1.62 7.70
N PHE A 65 -2.96 -2.00 7.58
CA PHE A 65 -2.42 -2.53 6.31
C PHE A 65 -3.19 -3.76 5.81
N ALA A 66 -3.48 -4.71 6.71
CA ALA A 66 -4.15 -5.95 6.36
C ALA A 66 -5.59 -5.74 5.85
N SER A 67 -6.21 -4.59 6.18
CA SER A 67 -7.54 -4.22 5.70
C SER A 67 -7.56 -3.46 4.36
N LEU A 68 -6.40 -3.01 3.86
CA LEU A 68 -6.35 -2.12 2.69
C LEU A 68 -6.81 -2.79 1.39
N LEU A 69 -6.69 -4.11 1.30
CA LEU A 69 -7.08 -4.84 0.08
C LEU A 69 -8.60 -4.86 -0.10
N GLU A 70 -9.35 -4.81 0.99
CA GLU A 70 -10.81 -4.81 1.02
C GLU A 70 -11.40 -3.39 1.15
N ASP A 71 -10.61 -2.41 1.58
CA ASP A 71 -11.03 -1.02 1.77
C ASP A 71 -11.57 -0.42 0.45
N GLU A 72 -12.80 0.12 0.49
CA GLU A 72 -13.52 0.68 -0.67
C GLU A 72 -12.75 1.78 -1.42
N ARG A 73 -11.80 2.45 -0.74
CA ARG A 73 -10.90 3.43 -1.37
C ARG A 73 -9.99 2.79 -2.42
N PHE A 74 -9.71 1.50 -2.29
CA PHE A 74 -8.90 0.69 -3.20
C PHE A 74 -9.75 -0.29 -3.99
N SER A 75 -10.50 -1.17 -3.32
CA SER A 75 -11.32 -2.22 -3.94
C SER A 75 -12.36 -1.62 -4.89
N GLY A 76 -13.12 -0.63 -4.43
CA GLY A 76 -14.10 0.05 -5.27
C GLY A 76 -13.48 0.79 -6.48
N VAL A 77 -12.28 1.35 -6.33
CA VAL A 77 -11.56 1.95 -7.48
C VAL A 77 -11.12 0.87 -8.47
N ALA A 78 -10.63 -0.27 -7.99
CA ALA A 78 -10.25 -1.39 -8.84
C ALA A 78 -11.46 -1.98 -9.58
N GLU A 79 -12.57 -2.19 -8.88
CA GLU A 79 -13.84 -2.65 -9.46
C GLU A 79 -14.32 -1.72 -10.57
N GLN A 80 -14.29 -0.41 -10.34
CA GLN A 80 -14.66 0.58 -11.34
C GLN A 80 -13.78 0.54 -12.60
N LEU A 81 -12.49 0.18 -12.45
CA LEU A 81 -11.53 0.16 -13.55
C LEU A 81 -11.56 -1.16 -14.34
N TYR A 82 -11.80 -2.28 -13.67
CA TYR A 82 -11.56 -3.62 -14.22
C TYR A 82 -12.79 -4.54 -14.20
N GLY A 83 -13.85 -4.19 -13.47
CA GLY A 83 -15.03 -5.02 -13.24
C GLY A 83 -15.06 -5.64 -11.85
N ASP A 84 -16.20 -6.28 -11.53
CA ASP A 84 -16.50 -6.74 -10.17
C ASP A 84 -15.72 -8.01 -9.74
N ASP A 85 -14.89 -8.58 -10.62
CA ASP A 85 -14.11 -9.81 -10.38
C ASP A 85 -12.65 -9.57 -9.96
N VAL A 86 -12.35 -8.35 -9.46
CA VAL A 86 -11.04 -7.99 -8.95
C VAL A 86 -10.75 -8.66 -7.59
N LEU A 87 -9.47 -9.01 -7.39
CA LEU A 87 -9.00 -9.57 -6.12
C LEU A 87 -7.77 -8.80 -5.65
N GLY A 88 -7.77 -8.44 -4.36
CA GLY A 88 -6.59 -7.92 -3.68
C GLY A 88 -5.49 -9.00 -3.65
N TYR A 89 -4.28 -8.63 -4.05
CA TYR A 89 -3.16 -9.57 -4.13
C TYR A 89 -2.18 -9.43 -2.96
N VAL A 90 -1.67 -8.21 -2.74
CA VAL A 90 -0.68 -7.96 -1.69
C VAL A 90 -0.69 -6.49 -1.27
N ALA A 91 -0.53 -6.26 0.02
CA ALA A 91 -0.04 -5.01 0.58
C ALA A 91 1.35 -5.29 1.18
N ASP A 92 2.37 -4.54 0.79
CA ASP A 92 3.75 -4.82 1.17
C ASP A 92 4.52 -3.57 1.64
N ALA A 93 5.48 -3.82 2.52
CA ALA A 93 6.44 -2.85 3.02
C ALA A 93 7.83 -3.13 2.46
N LYS A 94 8.60 -2.08 2.18
CA LYS A 94 9.99 -2.21 1.71
C LYS A 94 10.89 -1.10 2.22
N LEU A 95 12.08 -1.48 2.71
CA LEU A 95 13.23 -0.58 2.82
C LEU A 95 14.12 -0.84 1.62
N THR A 96 14.29 0.19 0.79
CA THR A 96 15.13 0.12 -0.41
C THR A 96 16.36 0.99 -0.20
N PRO A 97 17.56 0.53 -0.59
CA PRO A 97 18.77 1.36 -0.51
C PRO A 97 18.56 2.70 -1.22
N ILE A 98 18.97 3.80 -0.59
CA ILE A 98 19.00 5.11 -1.25
C ILE A 98 20.26 5.12 -2.13
N GLY A 99 20.12 4.58 -3.34
CA GLY A 99 21.22 4.51 -4.30
C GLY A 99 20.89 3.59 -5.48
N ILE A 100 20.12 4.12 -6.44
CA ILE A 100 20.40 4.32 -7.88
C ILE A 100 19.26 5.20 -8.41
#